data_AF-A0A330HA05-F1
#
_entry.id   AF-A0A330HA05-F1
#
_cell.length_a   1.000
_cell.length_b   1.000
_cell.length_c   1.000
_cell.angle_alpha   90.00
_cell.angle_beta   90.00
_cell.angle_gamma   90.00
#
_symmetry.space_group_name_H-M   'P 1'
#
loop_
_entity.id
_entity.type
_entity.pdbx_description
1 polymer ?
#
loop_
_entity_poly.entity_id
_entity_poly.type
_entity_poly.pdbx_seq_one_letter_code
_entity_poly.pdbx_strand_id
1 'polypeptide(L)'
;MALGRFDALFLFLLYLVSLLWAGYRLIPLLVGLGQEVLPELIIIEILGFSALAGSAIFYARKLYKAGINGSYDFSPEGLTVNRLSTIAFFILRIPTAVAISLVLYGIWRISIDLAIQNDFSAGKASSRYLFLVMGFFAGFSSGRIITYFESEGLRFATRPGEINGKR
;
A
#
# COMPACT_ATOMS: atom_id res chain seq x y z
N MET A 1 -10.32 -0.04 -18.61
CA MET A 1 -10.32 0.96 -17.52
C MET A 1 -10.40 2.34 -18.15
N ALA A 2 -11.16 3.25 -17.55
CA ALA A 2 -11.43 4.57 -18.10
C ALA A 2 -10.64 5.61 -17.30
N LEU A 3 -9.90 6.50 -17.97
CA LEU A 3 -9.14 7.54 -17.28
C LEU A 3 -9.06 8.77 -18.18
N GLY A 4 -9.62 9.91 -17.80
CA GLY A 4 -9.54 11.11 -18.64
C GLY A 4 -8.09 11.56 -18.84
N ARG A 5 -7.79 12.21 -19.97
CA ARG A 5 -6.45 12.77 -20.25
C ARG A 5 -5.93 13.65 -19.10
N PHE A 6 -6.80 14.49 -18.53
CA PHE A 6 -6.47 15.34 -17.39
C PHE A 6 -6.23 14.54 -16.10
N ASP A 7 -6.94 13.43 -15.88
CA ASP A 7 -6.69 12.57 -14.73
C ASP A 7 -5.36 11.84 -14.88
N ALA A 8 -5.03 11.40 -16.10
CA ALA A 8 -3.74 10.76 -16.40
C ALA A 8 -2.59 11.70 -16.07
N LEU A 9 -2.71 12.95 -16.54
CA LEU A 9 -1.73 14.00 -16.27
C LEU A 9 -1.64 14.29 -14.77
N PHE A 10 -2.78 14.44 -14.10
CA PHE A 10 -2.82 14.68 -12.66
C PHE A 10 -2.15 13.55 -11.87
N LEU A 11 -2.49 12.29 -12.16
CA LEU A 11 -1.88 11.12 -11.49
C LEU A 11 -0.38 11.05 -11.78
N PHE A 12 0.04 11.32 -13.02
CA PHE A 12 1.46 11.36 -13.37
C PHE A 12 2.21 12.44 -12.58
N LEU A 13 1.68 13.66 -12.53
CA LEU A 13 2.25 14.76 -11.75
C LEU A 13 2.28 14.43 -10.25
N LEU A 14 1.22 13.82 -9.72
CA LEU A 14 1.14 13.40 -8.33
C LEU A 14 2.27 12.39 -7.99
N TYR A 15 2.53 11.40 -8.85
CA TYR A 15 3.65 10.49 -8.65
C TYR A 15 5.01 11.16 -8.84
N LEU A 16 5.14 12.07 -9.81
CA LEU A 16 6.38 12.82 -10.03
C LEU A 16 6.73 13.70 -8.81
N VAL A 17 5.76 14.46 -8.30
CA VAL A 17 5.92 15.28 -7.09
C VAL A 17 6.25 14.41 -5.88
N SER A 18 5.56 13.27 -5.72
CA SER A 18 5.85 12.31 -4.65
C SER A 18 7.29 11.78 -4.72
N LEU A 19 7.78 11.49 -5.93
CA LEU A 19 9.13 11.02 -6.16
C LEU A 19 10.18 12.10 -5.86
N LEU A 20 9.97 13.33 -6.34
CA LEU A 20 10.85 14.46 -6.07
C LEU A 20 10.88 14.78 -4.56
N TRP A 21 9.73 14.73 -3.90
CA TRP A 21 9.62 14.92 -2.46
C TRP A 21 10.36 13.83 -1.67
N ALA A 22 10.17 12.57 -2.06
CA ALA A 22 10.90 11.46 -1.46
C ALA A 22 12.42 11.62 -1.64
N GLY A 23 12.87 11.99 -2.83
CA GLY A 23 14.29 12.26 -3.12
C GLY A 23 14.85 13.41 -2.28
N TYR A 24 14.13 14.53 -2.20
CA TYR A 24 14.51 15.68 -1.38
C TYR A 24 14.69 15.34 0.11
N ARG A 25 13.86 14.45 0.65
CA ARG A 25 13.96 14.00 2.04
C ARG A 25 15.01 12.90 2.24
N LEU A 26 15.14 11.96 1.31
CA LEU A 26 16.07 10.83 1.42
C LEU A 26 17.53 11.23 1.22
N ILE A 27 17.84 12.10 0.26
CA ILE A 27 19.23 12.42 -0.09
C ILE A 27 19.99 12.99 1.13
N PRO A 28 19.47 14.00 1.86
CA PRO A 28 20.14 14.50 3.07
C PRO A 28 20.26 13.44 4.16
N LEU A 29 19.24 12.59 4.32
CA LEU A 29 19.24 11.51 5.30
C LEU A 29 20.29 10.44 4.99
N LEU A 30 20.58 10.17 3.71
CA LEU A 30 21.58 9.17 3.32
C LEU A 30 23.01 9.73 3.34
N VAL A 31 23.20 11.01 2.97
CA VAL A 31 24.52 11.64 2.89
C VAL A 31 25.00 12.14 4.26
N GLY A 32 24.08 12.53 5.14
CA GLY A 32 24.39 13.10 6.46
C GLY A 32 24.71 12.07 7.55
N LEU A 33 24.73 10.77 7.26
CA LEU A 33 24.91 9.73 8.27
C LEU A 33 26.37 9.47 8.62
N GLY A 34 26.87 10.24 9.58
CA GLY A 34 28.06 9.93 10.37
C GLY A 34 27.75 9.26 11.72
N GLN A 35 26.53 8.77 11.95
CA GLN A 35 26.11 8.21 13.24
C GLN A 35 26.20 6.67 13.25
N GLU A 36 26.86 6.11 14.27
CA GLU A 36 26.98 4.65 14.47
C GLU A 36 25.65 3.99 14.89
N VAL A 37 24.70 4.75 15.44
CA VAL A 37 23.37 4.26 15.85
C VAL A 37 22.29 5.20 15.31
N LEU A 38 21.42 4.67 14.46
CA LEU A 38 20.28 5.38 13.89
C LEU A 38 19.09 5.41 14.85
N PRO A 39 18.53 6.59 15.19
CA PRO A 39 17.25 6.71 15.87
C PRO A 39 16.13 6.01 15.09
N GLU A 40 15.22 5.34 15.82
CA GLU A 40 14.13 4.56 15.23
C GLU A 40 13.22 5.39 14.31
N LEU A 41 12.98 6.65 14.66
CA LEU A 41 12.21 7.59 13.84
C LEU A 41 12.85 7.79 12.46
N ILE A 42 14.18 7.91 12.41
CA ILE A 42 14.91 8.10 11.14
C ILE A 42 14.81 6.84 10.28
N ILE A 43 14.86 5.65 10.89
CA ILE A 43 14.67 4.38 10.17
C ILE A 43 13.27 4.33 9.54
N ILE A 44 12.25 4.71 10.30
CA ILE A 44 10.86 4.79 9.82
C ILE A 44 10.72 5.80 8.68
N GLU A 45 11.37 6.97 8.78
CA GLU A 45 11.37 7.97 7.71
C GLU A 45 12.04 7.44 6.43
N ILE A 46 13.25 6.87 6.55
CA ILE A 46 13.99 6.30 5.41
C ILE A 46 13.13 5.22 4.73
N LEU A 47 12.53 4.33 5.52
CA LEU A 47 11.69 3.25 5.03
C LEU A 47 10.43 3.79 4.33
N GLY A 48 9.75 4.76 4.94
CA GLY A 48 8.54 5.38 4.40
C GLY A 48 8.80 6.13 3.09
N PHE A 49 9.86 6.95 3.03
CA PHE A 49 10.21 7.66 1.81
C PHE A 49 10.76 6.73 0.72
N SER A 50 11.47 5.65 1.08
CA SER A 50 11.91 4.63 0.12
C SER A 50 10.73 3.88 -0.47
N ALA A 51 9.73 3.55 0.34
CA ALA A 51 8.47 2.94 -0.11
C ALA A 51 7.68 3.88 -1.02
N LEU A 52 7.61 5.17 -0.66
CA LEU A 52 6.99 6.21 -1.47
C LEU A 52 7.66 6.33 -2.85
N ALA A 53 9.00 6.40 -2.88
CA ALA A 53 9.76 6.49 -4.12
C ALA A 53 9.57 5.24 -5.00
N GLY A 54 9.68 4.04 -4.43
CA GLY A 54 9.48 2.78 -5.14
C GLY A 54 8.06 2.66 -5.71
N SER A 55 7.05 3.01 -4.92
CA SER A 55 5.64 3.04 -5.35
C SER A 55 5.43 4.06 -6.48
N ALA A 56 5.95 5.28 -6.34
CA ALA A 56 5.83 6.32 -7.34
C ALA A 56 6.45 5.90 -8.69
N ILE A 57 7.66 5.33 -8.68
CA ILE A 57 8.31 4.82 -9.90
C ILE A 57 7.47 3.70 -10.53
N PHE A 58 7.02 2.73 -9.73
CA PHE A 58 6.28 1.58 -10.23
C PHE A 58 4.95 1.99 -10.87
N TYR A 59 4.17 2.85 -10.21
CA TYR A 59 2.85 3.25 -10.71
C TYR A 59 2.92 4.31 -11.81
N ALA A 60 3.87 5.25 -11.77
CA ALA A 60 4.16 6.10 -12.92
C ALA A 60 4.55 5.25 -14.13
N ARG A 61 5.35 4.19 -13.90
CA ARG A 61 5.71 3.23 -14.96
C ARG A 61 4.52 2.50 -15.54
N LYS A 62 3.64 2.03 -14.68
CA LYS A 62 2.40 1.36 -15.09
C LYS A 62 1.50 2.31 -15.90
N LEU A 63 1.41 3.57 -15.49
CA LEU A 63 0.59 4.58 -16.14
C LEU A 63 1.12 4.96 -17.53
N TYR A 64 2.43 5.19 -17.69
CA TYR A 64 2.98 5.51 -19.02
C TYR A 64 2.88 4.32 -19.97
N LYS A 65 3.13 3.09 -19.49
CA LYS A 65 2.98 1.88 -20.33
C LYS A 65 1.53 1.67 -20.76
N ALA A 66 0.59 1.97 -19.88
CA ALA A 66 -0.83 1.96 -20.19
C ALA A 66 -1.19 2.97 -21.29
N GLY A 67 -0.56 4.15 -21.26
CA GLY A 67 -0.64 5.15 -22.33
C GLY A 67 -0.14 4.63 -23.68
N ILE A 68 1.07 4.08 -23.71
CA ILE A 68 1.71 3.58 -24.94
C ILE A 68 0.95 2.41 -25.55
N ASN A 69 0.48 1.48 -24.72
CA ASN A 69 -0.18 0.25 -25.19
C ASN A 69 -1.67 0.42 -25.50
N GLY A 70 -2.23 1.63 -25.31
CA GLY A 70 -3.67 1.88 -25.50
C GLY A 70 -4.59 1.03 -24.61
N SER A 71 -4.09 0.52 -23.48
CA SER A 71 -4.85 -0.38 -22.60
C SER A 71 -5.89 0.34 -21.73
N TYR A 72 -5.85 1.67 -21.74
CA TYR A 72 -6.81 2.54 -21.08
C TYR A 72 -7.51 3.39 -22.13
N ASP A 73 -8.82 3.56 -21.95
CA ASP A 73 -9.57 4.54 -22.70
C ASP A 73 -9.33 5.91 -22.05
N PHE A 74 -8.65 6.78 -22.80
CA PHE A 74 -8.30 8.13 -22.36
C PHE A 74 -9.35 9.19 -22.71
N SER A 75 -10.48 8.77 -23.28
CA SER A 75 -11.61 9.61 -23.69
C SER A 75 -12.94 9.21 -23.04
N PRO A 76 -13.02 8.94 -21.73
CA PRO A 76 -14.31 8.69 -21.11
C PRO A 76 -15.14 9.97 -21.05
N GLU A 77 -16.36 9.91 -21.59
CA GLU A 77 -17.36 10.95 -21.39
C GLU A 77 -17.86 10.91 -19.93
N GLY A 78 -17.76 12.03 -19.22
CA GLY A 78 -18.29 12.19 -17.86
C GLY A 78 -17.50 11.53 -16.73
N LEU A 79 -18.11 11.55 -15.53
CA LEU A 79 -17.63 10.88 -14.33
C LEU A 79 -18.31 9.52 -14.20
N THR A 80 -17.67 8.48 -14.75
CA THR A 80 -18.16 7.11 -14.59
C THR A 80 -17.58 6.47 -13.33
N VAL A 81 -18.31 5.50 -12.75
CA VAL A 81 -17.82 4.71 -11.61
C VAL A 81 -16.47 4.07 -11.93
N ASN A 82 -16.29 3.60 -13.17
CA ASN A 82 -15.02 3.02 -13.63
C ASN A 82 -13.86 4.02 -13.60
N ARG A 83 -14.11 5.28 -13.96
CA ARG A 83 -13.11 6.36 -13.90
C ARG A 83 -12.73 6.69 -12.46
N LEU A 84 -13.73 6.86 -11.59
CA LEU A 84 -13.51 7.15 -10.17
C LEU A 84 -12.75 6.03 -9.46
N SER A 85 -13.15 4.77 -9.68
CA SER A 85 -12.47 3.60 -9.12
C SER A 85 -11.02 3.48 -9.61
N THR A 86 -10.75 3.85 -10.86
CA THR A 86 -9.39 3.84 -11.40
C THR A 86 -8.53 4.94 -10.76
N ILE A 87 -9.05 6.14 -10.57
CA ILE A 87 -8.35 7.23 -9.87
C ILE A 87 -8.07 6.84 -8.41
N ALA A 88 -9.09 6.35 -7.70
CA ALA A 88 -8.96 5.88 -6.33
C ALA A 88 -7.92 4.75 -6.22
N PHE A 89 -7.89 3.83 -7.20
CA PHE A 89 -6.88 2.78 -7.26
C PHE A 89 -5.47 3.34 -7.29
N PHE A 90 -5.17 4.34 -8.12
CA PHE A 90 -3.82 4.91 -8.16
C PHE A 90 -3.48 5.69 -6.89
N ILE A 91 -4.41 6.52 -6.39
CA ILE A 91 -4.16 7.34 -5.19
C ILE A 91 -3.91 6.46 -3.95
N LEU A 92 -4.77 5.45 -3.69
CA LEU A 92 -4.69 4.64 -2.48
C LEU A 92 -3.43 3.76 -2.42
N ARG A 93 -2.79 3.46 -3.56
CA ARG A 93 -1.56 2.64 -3.58
C ARG A 93 -0.37 3.30 -2.89
N ILE A 94 -0.33 4.63 -2.83
CA ILE A 94 0.75 5.36 -2.14
C ILE A 94 0.72 5.06 -0.63
N PRO A 95 -0.35 5.40 0.11
CA PRO A 95 -0.40 5.10 1.54
C PRO A 95 -0.37 3.60 1.82
N THR A 96 -0.95 2.75 0.96
CA THR A 96 -0.84 1.29 1.12
C THR A 96 0.61 0.80 1.05
N ALA A 97 1.43 1.32 0.12
CA ALA A 97 2.83 0.93 0.02
C ALA A 97 3.62 1.28 1.30
N VAL A 98 3.41 2.49 1.83
CA VAL A 98 4.04 2.93 3.09
C VAL A 98 3.59 2.05 4.26
N ALA A 99 2.29 1.80 4.40
CA ALA A 99 1.77 0.94 5.46
C ALA A 99 2.34 -0.48 5.41
N ILE A 100 2.39 -1.09 4.22
CA ILE A 100 2.98 -2.43 4.03
C ILE A 100 4.46 -2.43 4.41
N SER A 101 5.22 -1.40 4.01
CA SER A 101 6.63 -1.30 4.38
C SER A 101 6.81 -1.27 5.90
N LEU A 102 6.00 -0.50 6.64
CA LEU A 102 6.05 -0.47 8.10
C LEU A 102 5.77 -1.84 8.74
N VAL A 103 4.81 -2.59 8.18
CA VAL A 103 4.52 -3.95 8.64
C VAL A 103 5.71 -4.88 8.39
N LEU A 104 6.32 -4.80 7.20
CA LEU A 104 7.52 -5.59 6.87
C LEU A 104 8.69 -5.24 7.80
N TYR A 105 8.88 -3.96 8.12
CA TYR A 105 9.86 -3.51 9.09
C TYR A 105 9.58 -4.08 10.50
N GLY A 106 8.32 -4.03 10.93
CA GLY A 106 7.89 -4.63 12.20
C GLY A 106 8.21 -6.13 12.26
N ILE A 107 7.88 -6.89 11.21
CA ILE A 107 8.22 -8.32 11.11
C ILE A 107 9.73 -8.51 11.23
N TRP A 108 10.52 -7.75 10.48
CA TRP A 108 11.98 -7.84 10.49
C TRP A 108 12.57 -7.56 11.89
N ARG A 109 12.09 -6.52 12.58
CA ARG A 109 12.53 -6.19 13.95
C ARG A 109 12.20 -7.30 14.94
N ILE A 110 10.98 -7.85 14.88
CA ILE A 110 10.58 -8.98 15.73
C ILE A 110 11.50 -10.18 15.46
N SER A 111 11.80 -10.49 14.20
CA SER A 111 12.68 -11.61 13.84
C SER A 111 14.08 -11.46 14.43
N ILE A 112 14.66 -10.25 14.40
CA ILE A 112 15.96 -9.98 15.01
C ILE A 112 15.89 -10.11 16.54
N ASP A 113 14.88 -9.50 17.17
CA ASP A 113 14.77 -9.51 18.62
C ASP A 113 14.56 -10.92 19.17
N LEU A 114 13.78 -11.76 18.49
CA LEU A 114 13.60 -13.17 18.83
C LEU A 114 14.88 -13.99 18.66
N ALA A 115 15.72 -13.66 17.68
CA ALA A 115 16.99 -14.35 17.46
C ALA A 115 18.03 -14.02 18.55
N ILE A 116 17.97 -12.81 19.12
CA ILE A 116 18.94 -12.32 20.11
C ILE A 116 18.47 -12.64 21.54
N GLN A 117 17.20 -12.38 21.83
CA GLN A 117 16.62 -12.53 23.16
C GLN A 117 15.68 -13.75 23.12
N ASN A 118 16.17 -14.89 23.61
CA ASN A 118 15.37 -16.12 23.78
C ASN A 118 14.18 -15.99 24.76
N ASP A 119 13.76 -14.77 25.10
CA ASP A 119 12.69 -14.51 26.05
C ASP A 119 11.81 -13.33 25.60
N PHE A 120 10.56 -13.65 25.26
CA PHE A 120 9.57 -12.69 24.77
C PHE A 120 8.71 -12.18 25.95
N SER A 121 8.76 -10.88 26.21
CA SER A 121 7.93 -10.25 27.24
C SER A 121 7.13 -9.09 26.66
N ALA A 122 5.84 -9.03 27.04
CA ALA A 122 4.90 -8.01 26.55
C ALA A 122 5.32 -6.56 26.90
N GLY A 123 6.19 -6.37 27.90
CA GLY A 123 6.72 -5.06 28.29
C GLY A 123 7.90 -4.57 27.42
N LYS A 124 8.46 -5.40 26.55
CA LYS A 124 9.63 -5.04 25.71
C LYS A 124 9.20 -4.26 24.46
N ALA A 125 10.12 -3.47 23.89
CA ALA A 125 9.87 -2.74 22.65
C ALA A 125 9.43 -3.63 21.47
N SER A 126 9.87 -4.90 21.45
CA SER A 126 9.47 -5.92 20.48
C SER A 126 7.96 -6.20 20.44
N SER A 127 7.25 -6.01 21.56
CA SER A 127 5.79 -6.21 21.60
C SER A 127 5.04 -5.16 20.80
N ARG A 128 5.58 -3.93 20.67
CA ARG A 128 4.97 -2.85 19.88
C ARG A 128 4.90 -3.21 18.40
N TYR A 129 5.97 -3.77 17.87
CA TYR A 129 6.00 -4.24 16.48
C TYR A 129 5.07 -5.45 16.30
N LEU A 130 5.00 -6.35 17.29
CA LEU A 130 4.07 -7.48 17.23
C LEU A 130 2.63 -7.00 17.15
N PHE A 131 2.23 -6.04 18.00
CA PHE A 131 0.89 -5.46 17.96
C PHE A 131 0.61 -4.70 16.66
N LEU A 132 1.61 -4.02 16.10
CA LEU A 132 1.49 -3.38 14.78
C LEU A 132 1.19 -4.42 13.69
N VAL A 133 1.96 -5.52 13.65
CA VAL A 133 1.80 -6.58 12.66
C VAL A 133 0.46 -7.29 12.84
N MET A 134 0.12 -7.67 14.08
CA MET A 134 -1.16 -8.34 14.40
C MET A 134 -2.35 -7.43 14.09
N GLY A 135 -2.30 -6.16 14.46
CA GLY A 135 -3.36 -5.20 14.19
C GLY A 135 -3.59 -4.99 12.69
N PHE A 136 -2.51 -4.88 11.91
CA PHE A 136 -2.59 -4.80 10.46
C PHE A 136 -3.25 -6.04 9.85
N PHE A 137 -2.78 -7.24 10.22
CA PHE A 137 -3.34 -8.48 9.66
C PHE A 137 -4.78 -8.74 10.10
N ALA A 138 -5.13 -8.41 11.34
CA ALA A 138 -6.50 -8.51 11.84
C ALA A 138 -7.44 -7.60 11.05
N GLY A 139 -7.07 -6.33 10.85
CA GLY A 139 -7.86 -5.38 10.05
C GLY A 139 -7.92 -5.75 8.56
N PHE A 140 -6.80 -6.19 7.98
CA PHE A 140 -6.77 -6.62 6.58
C PHE A 140 -7.61 -7.88 6.35
N SER A 141 -7.56 -8.84 7.27
CA SER A 141 -8.32 -10.09 7.17
C SER A 141 -9.81 -9.88 7.44
N SER A 142 -10.18 -9.04 8.40
CA SER A 142 -11.59 -8.72 8.67
C SER A 142 -12.23 -8.04 7.45
N GLY A 143 -11.52 -7.13 6.78
CA GLY A 143 -11.99 -6.54 5.52
C GLY A 143 -12.30 -7.59 4.46
N ARG A 144 -11.41 -8.58 4.26
CA ARG A 144 -11.66 -9.69 3.31
C ARG A 144 -12.88 -10.53 3.70
N ILE A 145 -13.06 -10.79 5.00
CA ILE A 145 -14.20 -11.54 5.51
C ILE A 145 -15.50 -10.76 5.29
N ILE A 146 -15.51 -9.45 5.53
CA ILE A 146 -16.67 -8.59 5.27
C ILE A 146 -17.02 -8.62 3.78
N THR A 147 -16.04 -8.43 2.89
CA THR A 147 -16.26 -8.51 1.44
C THR A 147 -16.79 -9.88 1.02
N TYR A 148 -16.29 -10.96 1.62
CA TYR A 148 -16.83 -12.30 1.40
C TYR A 148 -18.31 -12.37 1.78
N PHE A 149 -18.68 -11.90 2.98
CA PHE A 149 -20.07 -11.86 3.43
C PHE A 149 -20.97 -10.96 2.60
N GLU A 150 -20.48 -9.83 2.10
CA GLU A 150 -21.23 -8.98 1.18
C GLU A 150 -21.51 -9.73 -0.12
N SER A 151 -20.48 -10.34 -0.72
CA SER A 151 -20.62 -11.05 -1.99
C SER A 151 -21.48 -12.31 -1.90
N GLU A 152 -21.32 -13.12 -0.86
CA GLU A 152 -22.13 -14.32 -0.64
C GLU A 152 -23.51 -13.98 -0.08
N GLY A 153 -23.62 -13.01 0.83
CA GLY A 153 -24.90 -12.55 1.38
C GLY A 153 -25.83 -11.97 0.30
N LEU A 154 -25.29 -11.20 -0.65
CA LEU A 154 -26.02 -10.77 -1.84
C LEU A 154 -26.44 -11.96 -2.72
N ARG A 155 -25.59 -12.99 -2.87
CA ARG A 155 -25.92 -14.21 -3.61
C ARG A 155 -27.09 -14.97 -2.95
N PHE A 156 -27.08 -15.10 -1.62
CA PHE A 156 -28.16 -15.74 -0.87
C PHE A 156 -29.46 -14.93 -0.87
N ALA A 157 -29.39 -13.59 -0.85
CA ALA A 157 -30.56 -12.72 -0.89
C ALA A 157 -31.23 -12.66 -2.27
N THR A 158 -30.46 -12.72 -3.35
CA THR A 158 -30.97 -12.64 -4.74
C THR A 158 -31.38 -13.99 -5.33
N ARG A 159 -30.86 -15.11 -4.82
CA ARG A 159 -31.25 -16.47 -5.21
C ARG A 159 -31.38 -17.38 -3.99
N PRO A 160 -32.44 -17.23 -3.18
CA PRO A 160 -32.68 -18.12 -2.05
C PRO A 160 -33.08 -19.50 -2.61
N GLY A 161 -32.11 -20.41 -2.78
CA GLY A 161 -32.39 -21.80 -3.17
C GLY A 161 -31.38 -22.46 -4.12
N GLU A 162 -30.47 -21.73 -4.76
CA GLU A 162 -29.39 -22.35 -5.54
C GLU A 162 -28.22 -22.77 -4.64
N ILE A 163 -28.48 -23.78 -3.81
CA ILE A 163 -27.40 -24.58 -3.21
C ILE A 163 -26.83 -25.40 -4.37
N ASN A 164 -25.64 -25.05 -4.84
CA ASN A 164 -24.92 -25.84 -5.84
C ASN A 164 -24.57 -27.21 -5.25
N GLY A 165 -25.52 -28.13 -5.28
CA GLY A 165 -25.30 -29.56 -5.18
C GLY A 165 -24.79 -30.07 -6.52
N LYS A 166 -23.51 -29.90 -6.81
CA LYS A 166 -22.79 -30.80 -7.71
C LYS A 166 -21.48 -31.19 -7.05
N ARG A 167 -21.50 -32.41 -6.51
CA ARG A 167 -20.34 -33.24 -6.22
C ARG A 167 -19.49 -33.42 -7.47
#